data_AF-A0A5S9M532-F1
#
_entry.id   AF-A0A5S9M532-F1
#
_cell.length_a   1.000
_cell.length_b   1.000
_cell.length_c   1.000
_cell.angle_alpha   90.00
_cell.angle_beta   90.00
_cell.angle_gamma   90.00
#
_symmetry.space_group_name_H-M   'P 1'
#
loop_
_entity.id
_entity.type
_entity.pdbx_description
1 polymer ?
#
loop_
_entity_poly.entity_id
_entity_poly.type
_entity_poly.pdbx_seq_one_letter_code
_entity_poly.pdbx_strand_id
1 'polypeptide(L)'
;MQPGDIIITNDPYTTDGLATHLPDVHIIKPIFVDGEIVSYAWSFVHVSDVGGLVPSSISPTATDVHQEGLRIPPVKIYEGGKENQVVRTFLRANSRASHLNDGDINAMIAAVNTADIRLKEMIEKFGKYEVKQGMIDLLKQAEDRAGKVIEAIPDGTSEFADYLDDDMISGVPIRLKIKLTIKGKRLTLDFSECDPQVKNSL
;
A
#
# COMPACT_ATOMS: atom_id res chain seq x y z
N MET A 1 -13.91 14.47 3.58
CA MET A 1 -14.47 13.10 3.66
C MET A 1 -15.65 13.13 4.60
N GLN A 2 -16.60 12.21 4.45
CA GLN A 2 -17.78 12.08 5.31
C GLN A 2 -18.00 10.62 5.73
N PRO A 3 -18.80 10.34 6.78
CA PRO A 3 -19.15 8.98 7.16
C PRO A 3 -19.69 8.16 6.00
N GLY A 4 -19.20 6.92 5.86
CA GLY A 4 -19.59 6.01 4.78
C GLY A 4 -18.82 6.20 3.46
N ASP A 5 -17.92 7.18 3.36
CA ASP A 5 -16.96 7.22 2.24
C ASP A 5 -16.01 6.00 2.32
N ILE A 6 -15.69 5.38 1.19
CA ILE A 6 -14.65 4.36 1.04
C ILE A 6 -13.83 4.68 -0.20
N ILE A 7 -12.51 4.78 -0.06
CA ILE A 7 -11.56 5.09 -1.13
C ILE A 7 -10.99 3.79 -1.69
N ILE A 8 -10.78 3.75 -3.01
CA ILE A 8 -9.99 2.73 -3.71
C ILE A 8 -8.84 3.40 -4.48
N THR A 9 -7.67 2.76 -4.52
CA THR A 9 -6.52 3.17 -5.36
C THR A 9 -5.54 2.03 -5.58
N ASN A 10 -4.77 2.11 -6.67
CA ASN A 10 -3.57 1.30 -6.92
C ASN A 10 -2.45 2.15 -7.53
N ASP A 11 -2.54 3.48 -7.44
CA ASP A 11 -1.65 4.39 -8.17
C ASP A 11 -0.38 4.67 -7.35
N PRO A 12 0.79 4.11 -7.72
CA PRO A 12 2.02 4.27 -6.95
C PRO A 12 2.51 5.73 -6.93
N TYR A 13 2.19 6.52 -7.96
CA TYR A 13 2.76 7.86 -8.14
C TYR A 13 2.03 8.91 -7.32
N THR A 14 0.69 8.88 -7.32
CA THR A 14 -0.10 9.88 -6.56
C THR A 14 -0.20 9.54 -5.07
N THR A 15 0.18 8.32 -4.68
CA THR A 15 0.14 7.84 -3.30
C THR A 15 1.50 7.77 -2.62
N ASP A 16 2.56 8.23 -3.30
CA ASP A 16 3.94 8.19 -2.80
C ASP A 16 4.39 6.78 -2.38
N GLY A 17 4.07 5.79 -3.23
CA GLY A 17 4.50 4.40 -3.07
C GLY A 17 3.59 3.52 -2.20
N LEU A 18 2.32 3.88 -1.99
CA LEU A 18 1.37 3.00 -1.26
C LEU A 18 1.18 1.66 -1.97
N ALA A 19 0.94 1.72 -3.29
CA ALA A 19 0.91 0.54 -4.15
C ALA A 19 2.31 0.28 -4.69
N THR A 20 2.74 -0.99 -4.73
CA THR A 20 4.06 -1.33 -5.30
C THR A 20 4.00 -1.50 -6.82
N HIS A 21 2.83 -1.86 -7.36
CA HIS A 21 2.50 -1.93 -8.78
C HIS A 21 0.98 -1.95 -8.98
N LEU A 22 0.47 -1.93 -10.21
CA LEU A 22 -0.96 -1.74 -10.45
C LEU A 22 -1.88 -2.89 -9.95
N PRO A 23 -1.48 -4.17 -9.92
CA PRO A 23 -2.30 -5.22 -9.29
C PRO A 23 -2.55 -5.04 -7.79
N ASP A 24 -1.77 -4.19 -7.12
CA ASP A 24 -1.90 -3.92 -5.70
C ASP A 24 -3.02 -2.91 -5.43
N VAL A 25 -4.21 -3.42 -5.10
CA VAL A 25 -5.39 -2.57 -4.85
C VAL A 25 -5.57 -2.35 -3.36
N HIS A 26 -5.71 -1.08 -3.00
CA HIS A 26 -5.93 -0.64 -1.62
C HIS A 26 -7.34 -0.06 -1.45
N ILE A 27 -7.95 -0.39 -0.31
CA ILE A 27 -9.19 0.21 0.15
C ILE A 27 -8.96 0.89 1.49
N ILE A 28 -9.41 2.14 1.61
CA ILE A 28 -9.26 2.95 2.81
C ILE A 28 -10.62 3.50 3.22
N LYS A 29 -11.01 3.28 4.48
CA LYS A 29 -12.24 3.80 5.06
C LYS A 29 -11.93 4.67 6.29
N PRO A 30 -12.26 5.97 6.30
CA PRO A 30 -12.18 6.79 7.50
C PRO A 30 -13.23 6.34 8.52
N ILE A 31 -12.83 6.20 9.78
CA ILE A 31 -13.71 5.84 10.88
C ILE A 31 -14.06 7.11 11.65
N PHE A 32 -15.35 7.44 11.68
CA PHE A 32 -15.87 8.64 12.34
C PHE A 32 -16.51 8.32 13.70
N VAL A 33 -16.22 9.16 14.71
CA VAL A 33 -16.91 9.19 16.01
C VAL A 33 -17.11 10.66 16.41
N ASP A 34 -18.35 11.03 16.72
CA ASP A 34 -18.76 12.40 17.07
C ASP A 34 -18.37 13.45 16.00
N GLY A 35 -18.51 13.09 14.72
CA GLY A 35 -18.20 13.97 13.59
C GLY A 35 -16.70 14.09 13.26
N GLU A 36 -15.81 13.44 14.03
CA GLU A 36 -14.37 13.47 13.82
C GLU A 36 -13.83 12.13 13.32
N ILE A 37 -12.80 12.16 12.47
CA ILE A 37 -12.05 10.96 12.09
C ILE A 37 -11.17 10.56 13.27
N VAL A 38 -11.36 9.33 13.76
CA VAL A 38 -10.57 8.77 14.87
C VAL A 38 -9.48 7.81 14.41
N SER A 39 -9.67 7.17 13.25
CA SER A 39 -8.72 6.25 12.63
C SER A 39 -9.11 5.98 11.17
N TYR A 40 -8.28 5.22 10.46
CA TYR A 40 -8.58 4.69 9.13
C TYR A 40 -8.49 3.18 9.16
N ALA A 41 -9.51 2.50 8.62
CA ALA A 41 -9.39 1.10 8.27
C ALA A 41 -8.76 0.98 6.88
N TRP A 42 -7.81 0.07 6.74
CA TRP A 42 -7.10 -0.19 5.51
C TRP A 42 -7.16 -1.68 5.18
N SER A 43 -7.40 -1.99 3.91
CA SER A 43 -7.33 -3.33 3.36
C SER A 43 -6.55 -3.29 2.06
N PHE A 44 -5.81 -4.35 1.81
CA PHE A 44 -4.95 -4.51 0.64
C PHE A 44 -5.18 -5.91 0.05
N VAL A 45 -5.34 -6.00 -1.26
CA VAL A 45 -5.36 -7.26 -2.00
C VAL A 45 -4.61 -7.07 -3.31
N HIS A 46 -3.82 -8.08 -3.65
CA HIS A 46 -3.26 -8.25 -4.98
C HIS A 46 -4.29 -8.91 -5.89
N VAL A 47 -4.91 -8.12 -6.77
CA VAL A 47 -5.98 -8.62 -7.64
C VAL A 47 -5.41 -9.39 -8.83
N SER A 48 -6.22 -10.25 -9.43
CA SER A 48 -5.75 -11.19 -10.45
C SER A 48 -5.37 -10.53 -11.77
N ASP A 49 -6.02 -9.41 -12.12
CA ASP A 49 -5.83 -8.75 -13.41
C ASP A 49 -6.30 -7.29 -13.41
N VAL A 50 -5.47 -6.38 -13.91
CA VAL A 50 -5.81 -4.95 -14.09
C VAL A 50 -5.77 -4.51 -15.56
N GLY A 51 -5.81 -5.45 -16.51
CA GLY A 51 -5.86 -5.12 -17.94
C GLY A 51 -4.53 -4.69 -18.57
N GLY A 52 -3.39 -5.04 -17.96
CA GLY A 52 -2.07 -4.81 -18.55
C GLY A 52 -1.78 -5.63 -19.83
N LEU A 53 -0.59 -5.46 -20.39
CA LEU A 53 -0.16 -6.05 -21.68
C LEU A 53 -0.39 -7.58 -21.75
N VAL A 54 -0.19 -8.28 -20.65
CA VAL A 54 -0.36 -9.73 -20.52
C VAL A 54 -1.45 -10.06 -19.50
N PRO A 55 -2.14 -11.22 -19.62
CA PRO A 55 -3.07 -11.71 -18.61
C PRO A 55 -2.30 -12.28 -17.40
N SER A 56 -1.51 -11.43 -16.74
CA SER A 56 -0.67 -11.72 -15.58
C SER A 56 -0.53 -10.46 -14.72
N SER A 57 0.10 -10.60 -13.56
CA SER A 57 0.40 -9.51 -12.62
C SER A 57 1.38 -8.50 -13.22
N ILE A 58 2.53 -8.97 -13.72
CA ILE A 58 3.63 -8.12 -14.20
C ILE A 58 4.02 -8.53 -15.62
N SER A 59 4.35 -7.53 -16.46
CA SER A 59 5.00 -7.73 -17.74
C SER A 59 6.41 -7.13 -17.70
N PRO A 60 7.49 -7.94 -17.69
CA PRO A 60 8.86 -7.42 -17.63
C PRO A 60 9.29 -6.67 -18.90
N THR A 61 8.46 -6.71 -19.95
CA THR A 61 8.66 -6.01 -21.22
C THR A 61 7.84 -4.73 -21.32
N ALA A 62 6.99 -4.42 -20.33
CA ALA A 62 6.32 -3.12 -20.30
C ALA A 62 7.38 -2.04 -20.09
N THR A 63 7.26 -0.95 -20.85
CA THR A 63 8.20 0.19 -20.87
C THR A 63 7.54 1.50 -20.48
N ASP A 64 6.24 1.45 -20.19
CA ASP A 64 5.43 2.57 -19.78
C ASP A 64 4.32 2.06 -18.86
N VAL A 65 4.02 2.79 -17.79
CA VAL A 65 2.99 2.42 -16.80
C VAL A 65 1.61 2.18 -17.44
N HIS A 66 1.29 2.84 -18.55
CA HIS A 66 0.04 2.63 -19.28
C HIS A 66 -0.05 1.22 -19.90
N GLN A 67 1.07 0.53 -20.09
CA GLN A 67 1.12 -0.86 -20.54
C GLN A 67 0.90 -1.85 -19.38
N GLU A 68 1.04 -1.41 -18.13
CA GLU A 68 0.88 -2.25 -16.94
C GLU A 68 -0.59 -2.43 -16.53
N GLY A 69 -1.49 -1.60 -17.06
CA GLY A 69 -2.94 -1.73 -16.90
C GLY A 69 -3.62 -0.49 -16.33
N LEU A 70 -4.82 -0.69 -15.78
CA LEU A 70 -5.63 0.38 -15.21
C LEU A 70 -4.98 0.94 -13.95
N ARG A 71 -4.55 2.20 -14.03
CA ARG A 71 -4.15 3.01 -12.89
C ARG A 71 -5.34 3.79 -12.32
N ILE A 72 -5.65 3.53 -11.06
CA ILE A 72 -6.78 4.04 -10.30
C ILE A 72 -6.24 5.09 -9.32
N PRO A 73 -6.37 6.39 -9.65
CA PRO A 73 -6.07 7.43 -8.67
C PRO A 73 -7.01 7.30 -7.46
N PRO A 74 -6.69 7.91 -6.31
CA PRO A 74 -7.57 7.87 -5.14
C PRO A 74 -8.97 8.38 -5.46
N VAL A 75 -9.95 7.48 -5.52
CA VAL A 75 -11.36 7.80 -5.81
C VAL A 75 -12.28 7.09 -4.83
N LYS A 76 -13.48 7.66 -4.65
CA LYS A 76 -14.51 7.05 -3.79
C LYS A 76 -15.21 5.92 -4.53
N ILE A 77 -15.02 4.69 -4.06
CA ILE A 77 -15.84 3.54 -4.47
C ILE A 77 -17.16 3.50 -3.70
N TYR A 78 -17.22 4.09 -2.51
CA TYR A 78 -18.46 4.47 -1.84
C TYR A 78 -18.41 5.95 -1.45
N GLU A 79 -19.51 6.65 -1.67
CA GLU A 79 -19.70 8.04 -1.25
C GLU A 79 -20.90 8.15 -0.31
N GLY A 80 -20.66 8.54 0.94
CA GLY A 80 -21.72 8.62 1.95
C GLY A 80 -22.50 7.31 2.13
N GLY A 81 -21.84 6.16 2.03
CA GLY A 81 -22.45 4.84 2.14
C GLY A 81 -23.16 4.34 0.88
N LYS A 82 -23.12 5.08 -0.23
CA LYS A 82 -23.67 4.66 -1.53
C LYS A 82 -22.55 4.22 -2.46
N GLU A 83 -22.68 3.04 -3.06
CA GLU A 83 -21.70 2.54 -4.02
C GLU A 83 -21.64 3.42 -5.28
N ASN A 84 -20.43 3.75 -5.70
CA ASN A 84 -20.17 4.47 -6.94
C ASN A 84 -20.16 3.50 -8.13
N GLN A 85 -21.32 3.35 -8.77
CA GLN A 85 -21.49 2.47 -9.93
C GLN A 85 -20.60 2.85 -11.12
N VAL A 86 -20.25 4.14 -11.26
CA VAL A 86 -19.37 4.59 -12.36
C VAL A 86 -17.97 4.02 -12.16
N VAL A 87 -17.42 4.12 -10.95
CA VAL A 87 -16.11 3.52 -10.62
C VAL A 87 -16.13 2.01 -10.86
N ARG A 88 -17.15 1.30 -10.35
CA ARG A 88 -17.31 -0.14 -10.59
C ARG A 88 -17.34 -0.51 -12.08
N THR A 89 -18.03 0.29 -12.88
CA THR A 89 -18.14 0.06 -14.33
C THR A 89 -16.77 0.13 -15.00
N PHE A 90 -15.96 1.14 -14.67
CA PHE A 90 -14.60 1.24 -15.22
C PHE A 90 -13.67 0.11 -14.75
N LEU A 91 -13.75 -0.28 -13.47
CA LEU A 91 -12.93 -1.40 -12.96
C LEU A 91 -13.25 -2.71 -13.69
N ARG A 92 -14.54 -3.00 -13.90
CA ARG A 92 -14.99 -4.21 -14.62
C ARG A 92 -14.58 -4.21 -16.08
N ALA A 93 -14.69 -3.06 -16.74
CA ALA A 93 -14.42 -2.93 -18.17
C ALA A 93 -12.94 -3.12 -18.52
N ASN A 94 -12.03 -2.88 -17.57
CA ASN A 94 -10.59 -2.92 -17.77
C ASN A 94 -9.93 -4.14 -17.12
N SER A 95 -10.67 -5.24 -16.92
CA SER A 95 -10.12 -6.49 -16.38
C SER A 95 -10.66 -7.71 -17.11
N ARG A 96 -9.77 -8.63 -17.43
CA ARG A 96 -10.08 -9.97 -17.97
C ARG A 96 -10.71 -10.87 -16.91
N ALA A 97 -10.47 -10.59 -15.63
CA ALA A 97 -10.92 -11.37 -14.48
C ALA A 97 -11.84 -10.56 -13.54
N SER A 98 -12.66 -9.67 -14.11
CA SER A 98 -13.48 -8.73 -13.33
C SER A 98 -14.38 -9.38 -12.27
N HIS A 99 -14.89 -10.59 -12.51
CA HIS A 99 -15.69 -11.35 -11.55
C HIS A 99 -14.89 -11.79 -10.30
N LEU A 100 -13.60 -12.10 -10.45
CA LEU A 100 -12.71 -12.41 -9.32
C LEU A 100 -12.37 -11.12 -8.56
N ASN A 101 -11.98 -10.07 -9.28
CA ASN A 101 -11.67 -8.77 -8.69
C ASN A 101 -12.85 -8.19 -7.92
N ASP A 102 -14.09 -8.36 -8.41
CA ASP A 102 -15.28 -7.93 -7.68
C ASP A 102 -15.43 -8.67 -6.34
N GLY A 103 -15.10 -9.97 -6.31
CA GLY A 103 -15.03 -10.76 -5.08
C GLY A 103 -14.02 -10.18 -4.10
N ASP A 104 -12.80 -9.91 -4.56
CA ASP A 104 -11.73 -9.32 -3.76
C ASP A 104 -12.11 -7.93 -3.22
N ILE A 105 -12.64 -7.06 -4.08
CA ILE A 105 -13.07 -5.70 -3.70
C ILE A 105 -14.20 -5.77 -2.66
N ASN A 106 -15.16 -6.68 -2.84
CA ASN A 106 -16.26 -6.86 -1.88
C ASN A 106 -15.74 -7.38 -0.53
N ALA A 107 -14.79 -8.31 -0.54
CA ALA A 107 -14.13 -8.81 0.66
C ALA A 107 -13.38 -7.69 1.40
N MET A 108 -12.62 -6.86 0.68
CA MET A 108 -11.93 -5.69 1.23
C MET A 108 -12.91 -4.67 1.85
N ILE A 109 -14.03 -4.38 1.16
CA ILE A 109 -15.09 -3.49 1.69
C ILE A 109 -15.69 -4.06 2.98
N ALA A 110 -15.98 -5.37 3.00
CA ALA A 110 -16.49 -6.04 4.20
C ALA A 110 -15.49 -5.99 5.36
N ALA A 111 -14.19 -6.15 5.08
CA ALA A 111 -13.12 -6.06 6.07
C ALA A 111 -13.05 -4.66 6.71
N VAL A 112 -13.01 -3.59 5.90
CA VAL A 112 -12.94 -2.22 6.43
C VAL A 112 -14.22 -1.80 7.15
N ASN A 113 -15.39 -2.33 6.74
CA ASN A 113 -16.64 -2.14 7.46
C ASN A 113 -16.65 -2.85 8.82
N THR A 114 -16.09 -4.07 8.88
CA THR A 114 -15.93 -4.78 10.15
C THR A 114 -15.00 -4.03 11.09
N ALA A 115 -13.88 -3.50 10.58
CA ALA A 115 -12.96 -2.68 11.37
C ALA A 115 -13.63 -1.41 11.94
N ASP A 116 -14.45 -0.72 11.15
CA ASP A 116 -15.26 0.43 11.59
C ASP A 116 -16.19 0.07 12.77
N ILE A 117 -16.93 -1.04 12.65
CA ILE A 117 -17.82 -1.53 13.71
C ILE A 117 -17.03 -1.86 14.97
N ARG A 118 -15.98 -2.68 14.86
CA ARG A 118 -15.19 -3.13 16.01
C ARG A 118 -14.48 -1.99 16.74
N LEU A 119 -13.97 -1.00 16.00
CA LEU A 119 -13.34 0.16 16.63
C LEU A 119 -14.37 1.00 17.39
N LYS A 120 -15.58 1.19 16.83
CA LYS A 120 -16.66 1.90 17.53
C LYS A 120 -17.14 1.17 18.78
N GLU A 121 -17.31 -0.15 18.73
CA GLU A 121 -17.62 -0.97 19.91
C GLU A 121 -16.55 -0.82 21.01
N MET A 122 -15.27 -0.76 20.61
CA MET A 122 -14.17 -0.54 21.56
C MET A 122 -14.21 0.86 22.17
N ILE A 123 -14.50 1.89 21.37
CA ILE A 123 -14.66 3.27 21.83
C ILE A 123 -15.86 3.43 22.76
N GLU A 124 -16.98 2.76 22.48
CA GLU A 124 -18.15 2.75 23.35
C GLU A 124 -17.81 2.12 24.72
N LYS A 125 -17.05 1.02 24.72
CA LYS A 125 -16.70 0.29 25.95
C LYS A 125 -15.65 1.00 26.81
N PHE A 126 -14.62 1.57 26.18
CA PHE A 126 -13.43 2.09 26.89
C PHE A 126 -13.28 3.61 26.84
N GLY A 127 -14.06 4.29 26.00
CA GLY A 127 -13.97 5.73 25.78
C GLY A 127 -12.97 6.10 24.68
N LYS A 128 -13.30 7.17 23.94
CA LYS A 128 -12.52 7.66 22.79
C LYS A 128 -11.08 8.04 23.15
N TYR A 129 -10.88 8.67 24.32
CA TYR A 129 -9.55 9.09 24.78
C TYR A 129 -8.63 7.88 25.02
N GLU A 130 -9.08 6.92 25.81
CA GLU A 130 -8.30 5.73 26.17
C GLU A 130 -7.94 4.89 24.94
N VAL A 131 -8.88 4.72 24.00
CA VAL A 131 -8.61 4.00 22.74
C VAL A 131 -7.53 4.71 21.91
N LYS A 132 -7.60 6.03 21.76
CA LYS A 132 -6.58 6.79 21.03
C LYS A 132 -5.22 6.73 21.73
N GLN A 133 -5.20 6.79 23.06
CA GLN A 133 -3.97 6.65 23.82
C GLN A 133 -3.36 5.26 23.66
N GLY A 134 -4.18 4.21 23.70
CA GLY A 134 -3.75 2.83 23.44
C GLY A 134 -3.15 2.66 22.04
N MET A 135 -3.71 3.30 21.01
CA MET A 135 -3.10 3.29 19.66
C MET A 135 -1.71 3.93 19.65
N ILE A 136 -1.53 5.07 20.32
CA ILE A 136 -0.23 5.74 20.46
C ILE A 136 0.75 4.85 21.23
N ASP A 137 0.31 4.20 22.30
CA ASP A 137 1.16 3.35 23.12
C ASP A 137 1.59 2.08 22.37
N LEU A 138 0.74 1.53 21.51
CA LEU A 138 1.11 0.44 20.59
C LEU A 138 2.20 0.86 19.61
N LEU A 139 2.10 2.07 19.03
CA LEU A 139 3.13 2.61 18.13
C LEU A 139 4.47 2.80 18.86
N LYS A 140 4.45 3.40 20.06
CA LYS A 140 5.66 3.55 20.89
C LYS A 140 6.26 2.20 21.27
N GLN A 141 5.43 1.23 21.64
CA GLN A 141 5.90 -0.10 21.97
C GLN A 141 6.55 -0.79 20.75
N ALA A 142 5.99 -0.62 19.55
CA ALA A 142 6.58 -1.13 18.33
C ALA A 142 7.94 -0.48 18.04
N GLU A 143 8.04 0.85 18.15
CA GLU A 143 9.30 1.60 18.01
C GLU A 143 10.36 1.11 19.03
N ASP A 144 10.00 1.00 20.30
CA ASP A 144 10.91 0.54 21.35
C ASP A 144 11.41 -0.89 21.11
N ARG A 145 10.54 -1.78 20.64
CA ARG A 145 10.91 -3.17 20.32
C ARG A 145 11.85 -3.24 19.12
N ALA A 146 11.54 -2.52 18.04
CA ALA A 146 12.41 -2.43 16.87
C ALA A 146 13.77 -1.81 17.23
N GLY A 147 13.77 -0.72 18.00
CA GLY A 147 14.98 -0.06 18.48
C GLY A 147 15.88 -0.97 19.31
N LYS A 148 15.32 -1.82 20.18
CA LYS A 148 16.10 -2.81 20.94
C LYS A 148 16.77 -3.87 20.06
N VAL A 149 16.11 -4.29 18.98
CA VAL A 149 16.70 -5.22 18.01
C VAL A 149 17.87 -4.55 17.28
N ILE A 150 17.70 -3.29 16.88
CA ILE A 150 18.76 -2.51 16.21
C ILE A 150 19.96 -2.29 17.15
N GLU A 151 19.72 -1.96 18.42
CA GLU A 151 20.77 -1.73 19.43
C GLU A 151 21.63 -2.96 19.73
N ALA A 152 21.15 -4.17 19.42
CA ALA A 152 21.95 -5.39 19.53
C ALA A 152 23.01 -5.52 18.42
N ILE A 153 22.91 -4.71 17.36
CA ILE A 153 23.87 -4.68 16.26
C ILE A 153 24.93 -3.62 16.58
N PRO A 154 26.24 -3.90 16.43
CA PRO A 154 27.27 -2.91 16.70
C PRO A 154 27.09 -1.63 15.88
N ASP A 155 27.26 -0.48 16.53
CA ASP A 155 27.33 0.82 15.87
C ASP A 155 28.41 0.82 14.80
N GLY A 156 28.09 1.41 13.65
CA GLY A 156 28.99 1.46 12.51
C GLY A 156 28.28 1.68 11.19
N THR A 157 29.08 1.72 10.13
CA THR A 157 28.60 1.81 8.76
C THR A 157 29.13 0.63 7.97
N SER A 158 28.23 -0.03 7.26
CA SER A 158 28.52 -1.16 6.37
C SER A 158 27.90 -0.88 5.01
N GLU A 159 28.55 -1.35 3.96
CA GLU A 159 28.07 -1.22 2.59
C GLU A 159 27.93 -2.60 1.95
N PHE A 160 26.90 -2.77 1.14
CA PHE A 160 26.67 -3.97 0.35
C PHE A 160 26.11 -3.57 -1.02
N ALA A 161 26.47 -4.34 -2.05
CA ALA A 161 25.88 -4.20 -3.37
C ALA A 161 25.56 -5.58 -3.93
N ASP A 162 24.41 -5.66 -4.60
CA ASP A 162 23.97 -6.82 -5.35
C ASP A 162 23.51 -6.39 -6.75
N TYR A 163 23.29 -7.36 -7.64
CA TYR A 163 22.96 -7.11 -9.03
C TYR A 163 21.74 -7.91 -9.47
N LEU A 164 20.84 -7.26 -10.22
CA LEU A 164 19.86 -7.94 -11.07
C LEU A 164 20.48 -8.20 -12.44
N ASP A 165 20.01 -9.24 -13.16
CA ASP A 165 20.62 -9.72 -14.40
C ASP A 165 20.71 -8.64 -15.50
N ASP A 166 19.58 -8.07 -15.94
CA ASP A 166 19.50 -6.90 -16.82
C ASP A 166 18.04 -6.41 -16.96
N ASP A 167 17.82 -5.32 -17.72
CA ASP A 167 16.51 -4.74 -18.09
C ASP A 167 15.89 -5.34 -19.36
N MET A 168 16.36 -6.51 -19.80
CA MET A 168 15.96 -7.21 -21.04
C MET A 168 16.13 -6.37 -22.32
N ILE A 169 16.80 -5.21 -22.24
CA ILE A 169 16.98 -4.24 -23.33
C ILE A 169 18.46 -3.93 -23.53
N SER A 170 19.15 -3.56 -22.46
CA SER A 170 20.56 -3.14 -22.46
C SER A 170 21.54 -4.30 -22.33
N GLY A 171 21.12 -5.41 -21.71
CA GLY A 171 22.01 -6.52 -21.36
C GLY A 171 23.04 -6.17 -20.28
N VAL A 172 22.80 -5.09 -19.52
CA VAL A 172 23.68 -4.59 -18.46
C VAL A 172 23.04 -4.92 -17.11
N PRO A 173 23.77 -5.60 -16.20
CA PRO A 173 23.30 -5.83 -14.83
C PRO A 173 22.98 -4.54 -14.09
N ILE A 174 21.89 -4.57 -13.33
CA ILE A 174 21.39 -3.42 -12.58
C ILE A 174 21.89 -3.53 -11.15
N ARG A 175 22.71 -2.57 -10.72
CA ARG A 175 23.28 -2.55 -9.38
C ARG A 175 22.32 -1.94 -8.36
N LEU A 176 22.06 -2.70 -7.30
CA LEU A 176 21.43 -2.20 -6.08
C LEU A 176 22.50 -2.07 -4.99
N LYS A 177 22.78 -0.86 -4.53
CA LYS A 177 23.76 -0.58 -3.46
C LYS A 177 23.05 0.02 -2.25
N ILE A 178 23.38 -0.52 -1.09
CA ILE A 178 22.91 -0.02 0.19
C ILE A 178 24.09 0.33 1.10
N LYS A 179 24.02 1.52 1.69
CA LYS A 179 24.86 1.92 2.81
C LYS A 179 24.00 1.91 4.07
N LEU A 180 24.30 0.99 4.96
CA LEU A 180 23.64 0.82 6.24
C LEU A 180 24.45 1.52 7.32
N THR A 181 23.85 2.48 8.03
CA THR A 181 24.45 3.11 9.21
C THR A 181 23.63 2.82 10.45
N ILE A 182 24.26 2.28 11.49
CA ILE A 182 23.65 1.96 12.77
C ILE A 182 24.24 2.88 13.84
N LYS A 183 23.36 3.50 14.63
CA LYS A 183 23.71 4.36 15.75
C LYS A 183 22.72 4.20 16.89
N GLY A 184 23.10 3.45 17.92
CA GLY A 184 22.24 3.03 19.02
C GLY A 184 20.99 2.32 18.50
N LYS A 185 19.81 2.90 18.72
CA LYS A 185 18.51 2.32 18.33
C LYS A 185 18.05 2.71 16.92
N ARG A 186 18.89 3.40 16.15
CA ARG A 186 18.53 3.92 14.82
C ARG A 186 19.35 3.25 13.74
N LEU A 187 18.68 3.01 12.63
CA LEU A 187 19.22 2.46 11.40
C LEU A 187 18.86 3.41 10.26
N THR A 188 19.84 3.72 9.41
CA THR A 188 19.68 4.51 8.19
C THR A 188 20.09 3.64 7.01
N LEU A 189 19.17 3.48 6.06
CA LEU A 189 19.38 2.79 4.79
C LEU A 189 19.51 3.86 3.70
N ASP A 190 20.67 3.94 3.08
CA ASP A 190 20.96 4.87 2.00
C ASP A 190 21.14 4.09 0.69
N PHE A 191 20.22 4.33 -0.25
CA PHE A 191 20.16 3.73 -1.60
C PHE A 191 20.59 4.71 -2.69
N SER A 192 21.20 5.85 -2.35
CA SER A 192 21.56 6.90 -3.33
C SER A 192 22.63 6.49 -4.34
N GLU A 193 23.30 5.36 -4.11
CA GLU A 193 24.30 4.79 -5.01
C GLU A 193 23.79 3.58 -5.82
N CYS A 194 22.47 3.35 -5.86
CA CYS A 194 21.86 2.43 -6.82
C CYS A 194 21.95 2.98 -8.26
N ASP A 195 21.91 2.07 -9.23
CA ASP A 195 21.77 2.45 -10.64
C ASP A 195 20.45 3.18 -10.90
N PRO A 196 20.39 4.05 -11.93
CA PRO A 196 19.20 4.83 -12.25
C PRO A 196 18.02 3.93 -12.68
N GLN A 197 16.82 4.51 -12.67
CA GLN A 197 15.61 3.88 -13.20
C GLN A 197 15.86 3.33 -14.62
N VAL A 198 15.50 2.05 -14.81
CA VAL A 198 15.59 1.37 -16.11
C VAL A 198 14.35 1.61 -16.97
N LYS A 199 14.38 1.16 -18.22
CA LYS A 199 13.32 1.45 -19.19
C LYS A 199 12.10 0.54 -19.07
N ASN A 200 12.20 -0.57 -18.34
CA ASN A 200 11.14 -1.57 -18.23
C ASN A 200 10.59 -1.68 -16.80
N SER A 201 9.51 -2.45 -16.64
CA SER A 201 8.79 -2.64 -15.37
C SER A 201 9.44 -3.72 -14.49
N LEU A 202 10.71 -3.52 -14.14
CA LEU A 202 11.46 -4.32 -13.16
C LEU A 202 11.32 -3.77 -11.73
#